data_AF-A0A1C6MN34-F1
#
_entry.id   AF-A0A1C6MN34-F1
#
_cell.length_a   1.000
_cell.length_b   1.000
_cell.length_c   1.000
_cell.angle_alpha   90.00
_cell.angle_beta   90.00
_cell.angle_gamma   90.00
#
_symmetry.space_group_name_H-M   'P 1'
#
loop_
_entity.id
_entity.type
_entity.pdbx_description
1 polymer ?
#
loop_
_entity_poly.entity_id
_entity_poly.type
_entity_poly.pdbx_seq_one_letter_code
_entity_poly.pdbx_strand_id
1 'polypeptide(L)'
;MTAVAPAGIRFHHGSVVIPTGSVHTTPLGYDRDSVPVGAPLPIAASAELVHRLSGCGEVVAAFEEKLGDTLLALSGVRAVLDWLRLRSVHVAVRAVGPYAGLIARTGLITRPQATAPTGHRAVIGDRAGIKAHGSTAAVSLVLDPAAPPCWSADGRAHPDLPARHYLAPERRLGIRLPATTPFAPTLATGPNNLVEELRSANWLGGLNIAAITATSWPERKDYTAQRYIAFAEHIAEAHQTQARLLLIGGNPGDGPRVTAEAPRRHVQVLRLDGMPADHLADLFPHCHLIVGNDTGLTHLAAMARSRDGSSPPVIGLYARHSHSKWRTGLPHHHAVATDLSDRMHQSDLCPVRDAIAPDTDVHMDAFPPTGLAQVGLELLNEVGR
;
A
#
# COMPACT_ATOMS: atom_id res chain seq x y z
N MET A 1 25.09 6.87 -0.17
CA MET A 1 25.48 7.69 -1.34
C MET A 1 24.22 7.87 -2.18
N THR A 2 23.71 9.09 -2.33
CA THR A 2 22.51 9.36 -3.14
C THR A 2 22.88 9.37 -4.62
N ALA A 3 22.38 8.39 -5.37
CA ALA A 3 22.47 8.42 -6.82
C ALA A 3 21.75 9.68 -7.34
N VAL A 4 22.46 10.44 -8.17
CA VAL A 4 21.88 11.59 -8.86
C VAL A 4 20.96 11.02 -9.94
N ALA A 5 19.66 11.01 -9.64
CA ALA A 5 18.65 10.61 -10.60
C ALA A 5 18.72 11.52 -11.84
N PRO A 6 18.41 11.01 -13.04
CA PRO A 6 18.41 11.83 -14.26
C PRO A 6 17.46 13.02 -14.11
N ALA A 7 17.73 14.11 -14.84
CA ALA A 7 16.98 15.36 -14.72
C ALA A 7 15.46 15.12 -14.74
N GLY A 8 14.78 15.53 -13.67
CA GLY A 8 13.31 15.51 -13.56
C GLY A 8 12.68 14.37 -12.75
N ILE A 9 13.44 13.36 -12.30
CA ILE A 9 12.97 12.33 -11.36
C ILE A 9 13.87 12.22 -10.13
N ARG A 10 13.34 11.70 -9.02
CA ARG A 10 14.07 11.48 -7.76
C ARG A 10 13.70 10.15 -7.12
N PHE A 11 14.69 9.50 -6.52
CA PHE A 11 14.48 8.27 -5.75
C PHE A 11 14.30 8.59 -4.27
N HIS A 12 13.27 8.00 -3.66
CA HIS A 12 12.94 8.13 -2.26
C HIS A 12 12.89 6.75 -1.61
N HIS A 13 13.86 6.49 -0.75
CA HIS A 13 13.96 5.22 -0.06
C HIS A 13 12.79 5.04 0.93
N GLY A 14 12.26 3.82 1.04
CA GLY A 14 11.09 3.52 1.88
C GLY A 14 11.34 3.69 3.38
N SER A 15 12.58 3.52 3.82
CA SER A 15 12.99 3.67 5.23
C SER A 15 13.30 5.11 5.67
N VAL A 16 13.24 6.10 4.77
CA VAL A 16 13.58 7.48 5.11
C VAL A 16 12.54 8.06 6.06
N VAL A 17 13.01 8.49 7.23
CA VAL A 17 12.23 9.29 8.17
C VAL A 17 12.16 10.72 7.64
N ILE A 18 10.95 11.25 7.53
CA ILE A 18 10.67 12.56 6.95
C ILE A 18 10.57 13.57 8.10
N PRO A 19 11.44 14.58 8.19
CA PRO A 19 11.37 15.58 9.25
C PRO A 19 10.12 16.45 9.12
N THR A 20 9.55 16.91 10.25
CA THR A 20 8.36 17.78 10.24
C THR A 20 8.52 19.04 9.38
N GLY A 21 9.74 19.60 9.27
CA GLY A 21 10.01 20.80 8.47
C GLY A 21 10.11 20.57 6.95
N SER A 22 10.08 19.32 6.48
CA SER A 22 10.22 18.99 5.05
C SER A 22 8.89 18.92 4.30
N VAL A 23 7.77 18.88 5.02
CA VAL A 23 6.41 18.70 4.49
C VAL A 23 5.43 19.56 5.28
N HIS A 24 4.41 20.11 4.61
CA HIS A 24 3.28 20.73 5.28
C HIS A 24 2.55 19.70 6.15
N THR A 25 2.45 19.96 7.45
CA THR A 25 1.87 19.01 8.41
C THR A 25 0.91 19.68 9.37
N THR A 26 0.01 18.86 9.92
CA THR A 26 -0.84 19.19 11.07
C THR A 26 -0.26 18.52 12.32
N PRO A 27 0.06 19.26 13.39
CA PRO A 27 0.53 18.66 14.63
C PRO A 27 -0.50 17.68 15.22
N LEU A 28 -0.06 16.52 15.71
CA LEU A 28 -0.93 15.61 16.47
C LEU A 28 -1.47 16.27 17.75
N GLY A 29 -0.68 17.20 18.32
CA GLY A 29 -1.00 17.92 19.55
C GLY A 29 -0.44 17.24 20.81
N TYR A 30 0.42 16.24 20.66
CA TYR A 30 1.14 15.56 21.75
C TYR A 30 2.44 14.96 21.22
N ASP A 31 3.42 14.79 22.11
CA ASP A 31 4.61 13.98 21.86
C ASP A 31 4.22 12.51 22.05
N ARG A 32 4.27 11.74 20.97
CA ARG A 32 3.72 10.38 20.93
C ARG A 32 4.68 9.38 21.57
N ASP A 33 5.98 9.61 21.50
CA ASP A 33 7.02 8.77 22.10
C ASP A 33 7.10 8.95 23.63
N SER A 34 6.68 10.12 24.15
CA SER A 34 6.62 10.40 25.59
C SER A 34 5.41 9.79 26.32
N VAL A 35 4.35 9.43 25.59
CA VAL A 35 3.10 8.91 26.18
C VAL A 35 3.11 7.37 26.16
N PRO A 36 2.97 6.70 27.32
CA PRO A 36 2.90 5.24 27.39
C PRO A 36 1.68 4.68 26.64
N VAL A 37 1.82 3.49 26.05
CA VAL A 37 0.69 2.77 25.44
C VAL A 37 -0.43 2.56 26.45
N GLY A 38 -1.67 2.85 26.04
CA GLY A 38 -2.86 2.77 26.90
C GLY A 38 -3.08 4.00 27.80
N ALA A 39 -2.13 4.93 27.87
CA ALA A 39 -2.31 6.16 28.63
C ALA A 39 -3.22 7.16 27.88
N PRO A 40 -4.00 7.98 28.62
CA PRO A 40 -4.77 9.06 28.02
C PRO A 40 -3.84 10.09 27.37
N LEU A 41 -4.27 10.63 26.23
CA LEU A 41 -3.55 11.69 25.54
C LEU A 41 -3.86 13.05 26.18
N PRO A 42 -2.96 14.04 26.08
CA PRO A 42 -3.20 15.41 26.57
C PRO A 42 -4.13 16.21 25.64
N ILE A 43 -5.15 15.55 25.09
CA ILE A 43 -6.17 16.07 24.20
C ILE A 43 -7.50 15.39 24.52
N ALA A 44 -8.60 16.13 24.41
CA ALA A 44 -9.91 15.58 24.73
C ALA A 44 -10.32 14.46 23.75
N ALA A 45 -10.74 13.32 24.30
CA ALA A 45 -11.37 12.25 23.54
C ALA A 45 -12.77 12.68 23.05
N SER A 46 -13.19 12.17 21.90
CA SER A 46 -14.58 12.25 21.47
C SER A 46 -15.44 11.32 22.33
N ALA A 47 -16.14 11.90 23.31
CA ALA A 47 -17.00 11.16 24.22
C ALA A 47 -18.05 10.33 23.48
N GLU A 48 -18.63 10.88 22.41
CA GLU A 48 -19.58 10.18 21.54
C GLU A 48 -18.96 8.95 20.87
N LEU A 49 -17.79 9.09 20.25
CA LEU A 49 -17.12 7.99 19.57
C LEU A 49 -16.75 6.87 20.55
N VAL A 50 -16.18 7.24 21.70
CA VAL A 50 -15.81 6.31 22.77
C VAL A 50 -17.03 5.57 23.30
N HIS A 51 -18.13 6.28 23.55
CA HIS A 51 -19.37 5.69 24.04
C HIS A 51 -19.94 4.68 23.02
N ARG A 52 -20.10 5.08 21.76
CA ARG A 52 -20.67 4.23 20.70
C ARG A 52 -19.82 2.98 20.44
N LEU A 53 -18.49 3.12 20.40
CA LEU A 53 -17.59 1.97 20.17
C LEU A 53 -17.54 1.02 21.37
N SER A 54 -17.68 1.52 22.61
CA SER A 54 -17.66 0.69 23.81
C SER A 54 -18.83 -0.31 23.88
N GLY A 55 -19.96 0.01 23.25
CA GLY A 55 -21.14 -0.87 23.16
C GLY A 55 -21.15 -1.81 21.95
N CYS A 56 -20.10 -1.79 21.11
CA CYS A 56 -20.04 -2.61 19.92
C CYS A 56 -19.54 -4.03 20.22
N GLY A 57 -20.22 -5.04 19.70
CA GLY A 57 -19.76 -6.43 19.71
C GLY A 57 -19.43 -6.97 18.31
N GLU A 58 -19.64 -6.17 17.27
CA GLU A 58 -19.26 -6.49 15.88
C GLU A 58 -18.54 -5.30 15.23
N VAL A 59 -17.44 -5.58 14.54
CA VAL A 59 -16.75 -4.66 13.62
C VAL A 59 -16.83 -5.22 12.21
N VAL A 60 -17.38 -4.43 11.29
CA VAL A 60 -17.46 -4.75 9.87
C VAL A 60 -16.50 -3.83 9.10
N ALA A 61 -15.47 -4.41 8.50
CA ALA A 61 -14.61 -3.74 7.53
C ALA A 61 -15.29 -3.79 6.15
N ALA A 62 -15.85 -2.67 5.69
CA ALA A 62 -16.67 -2.58 4.49
C ALA A 62 -16.01 -1.68 3.43
N PHE A 63 -15.35 -2.29 2.46
CA PHE A 63 -14.69 -1.56 1.38
C PHE A 63 -15.20 -2.04 0.03
N GLU A 64 -15.72 -1.11 -0.77
CA GLU A 64 -16.36 -1.37 -2.06
C GLU A 64 -15.64 -0.66 -3.22
N GLU A 65 -14.71 0.26 -2.92
CA GLU A 65 -14.01 1.05 -3.92
C GLU A 65 -12.71 0.37 -4.39
N LYS A 66 -11.64 1.15 -4.63
CA LYS A 66 -10.41 0.67 -5.26
C LYS A 66 -9.57 -0.14 -4.28
N LEU A 67 -8.88 -1.16 -4.80
CA LEU A 67 -7.93 -1.97 -4.04
C LEU A 67 -6.90 -1.12 -3.28
N GLY A 68 -6.34 -0.10 -3.93
CA GLY A 68 -5.29 0.73 -3.31
C GLY A 68 -5.78 1.49 -2.09
N ASP A 69 -6.91 2.18 -2.21
CA ASP A 69 -7.53 2.93 -1.13
C ASP A 69 -7.91 2.00 0.03
N THR A 70 -8.48 0.83 -0.30
CA THR A 70 -8.82 -0.23 0.66
C THR A 70 -7.59 -0.64 1.49
N LEU A 71 -6.50 -1.03 0.83
CA LEU A 71 -5.29 -1.54 1.48
C LEU A 71 -4.65 -0.50 2.42
N LEU A 72 -4.55 0.75 1.98
CA LEU A 72 -3.94 1.83 2.77
C LEU A 72 -4.82 2.21 3.98
N ALA A 73 -6.14 2.11 3.83
CA ALA A 73 -7.11 2.40 4.88
C ALA A 73 -7.17 1.33 6.00
N LEU A 74 -6.66 0.11 5.79
CA LEU A 74 -6.73 -0.97 6.80
C LEU A 74 -6.05 -0.63 8.12
N SER A 75 -5.10 0.30 8.12
CA SER A 75 -4.51 0.88 9.33
C SER A 75 -5.53 1.59 10.23
N GLY A 76 -6.59 2.19 9.68
CA GLY A 76 -7.69 2.76 10.45
C GLY A 76 -8.56 1.69 11.12
N VAL A 77 -8.77 0.55 10.42
CA VAL A 77 -9.41 -0.64 11.03
C VAL A 77 -8.55 -1.17 12.17
N ARG A 78 -7.24 -1.32 11.94
CA ARG A 78 -6.27 -1.74 12.95
C ARG A 78 -6.32 -0.83 14.19
N ALA A 79 -6.36 0.48 14.02
CA ALA A 79 -6.43 1.43 15.14
C ALA A 79 -7.66 1.21 16.03
N VAL A 80 -8.84 0.98 15.44
CA VAL A 80 -10.06 0.68 16.21
C VAL A 80 -9.96 -0.67 16.91
N LEU A 81 -9.42 -1.70 16.24
CA LEU A 81 -9.24 -3.01 16.86
C LEU A 81 -8.22 -2.97 18.01
N ASP A 82 -7.13 -2.23 17.86
CA ASP A 82 -6.14 -2.01 18.90
C ASP A 82 -6.74 -1.30 20.12
N TRP A 83 -7.60 -0.30 19.89
CA TRP A 83 -8.35 0.36 20.95
C TRP A 83 -9.28 -0.60 21.72
N LEU A 84 -10.04 -1.43 21.00
CA LEU A 84 -10.92 -2.42 21.61
C LEU A 84 -10.14 -3.45 22.44
N ARG A 85 -8.98 -3.91 21.93
CA ARG A 85 -8.08 -4.84 22.63
C ARG A 85 -7.52 -4.24 23.92
N LEU A 86 -7.07 -2.99 23.90
CA LEU A 86 -6.57 -2.29 25.11
C LEU A 86 -7.62 -2.26 26.23
N ARG A 87 -8.90 -2.25 25.87
CA ARG A 87 -10.03 -2.24 26.81
C ARG A 87 -10.59 -3.64 27.11
N SER A 88 -9.92 -4.69 26.64
CA SER A 88 -10.37 -6.09 26.75
C SER A 88 -11.79 -6.32 26.21
N VAL A 89 -12.23 -5.51 25.24
CA VAL A 89 -13.52 -5.65 24.57
C VAL A 89 -13.38 -6.70 23.48
N HIS A 90 -14.17 -7.77 23.60
CA HIS A 90 -14.20 -8.85 22.63
C HIS A 90 -15.22 -8.54 21.55
N VAL A 91 -14.75 -8.40 20.30
CA VAL A 91 -15.61 -8.14 19.14
C VAL A 91 -15.46 -9.24 18.10
N ALA A 92 -16.56 -9.56 17.41
CA ALA A 92 -16.50 -10.27 16.15
C ALA A 92 -16.02 -9.30 15.06
N VAL A 93 -15.08 -9.73 14.23
CA VAL A 93 -14.57 -8.93 13.10
C VAL A 93 -14.89 -9.66 11.82
N ARG A 94 -15.46 -8.98 10.83
CA ARG A 94 -15.60 -9.52 9.47
C ARG A 94 -15.31 -8.47 8.41
N ALA A 95 -14.86 -8.92 7.26
CA ALA A 95 -14.72 -8.08 6.08
C ALA A 95 -15.86 -8.37 5.08
N VAL A 96 -16.30 -7.35 4.37
CA VAL A 96 -17.26 -7.42 3.27
C VAL A 96 -16.76 -6.62 2.08
N GLY A 97 -17.35 -6.86 0.91
CA GLY A 97 -16.95 -6.25 -0.35
C GLY A 97 -15.95 -7.11 -1.17
N PRO A 98 -15.52 -6.63 -2.35
CA PRO A 98 -14.74 -7.38 -3.32
C PRO A 98 -13.38 -7.88 -2.79
N TYR A 99 -12.81 -7.23 -1.76
CA TYR A 99 -11.50 -7.56 -1.22
C TYR A 99 -11.55 -8.26 0.15
N ALA A 100 -12.71 -8.75 0.59
CA ALA A 100 -12.87 -9.38 1.89
C ALA A 100 -11.89 -10.54 2.13
N GLY A 101 -11.62 -11.36 1.11
CA GLY A 101 -10.64 -12.45 1.18
C GLY A 101 -9.21 -11.96 1.44
N LEU A 102 -8.79 -10.85 0.82
CA LEU A 102 -7.49 -10.23 1.08
C LEU A 102 -7.42 -9.63 2.49
N ILE A 103 -8.48 -8.96 2.93
CA ILE A 103 -8.54 -8.36 4.28
C ILE A 103 -8.42 -9.46 5.34
N ALA A 104 -9.02 -10.63 5.14
CA ALA A 104 -8.91 -11.75 6.08
C ALA A 104 -7.47 -12.22 6.28
N ARG A 105 -6.58 -12.06 5.29
CA ARG A 105 -5.16 -12.45 5.36
C ARG A 105 -4.28 -11.51 6.16
N THR A 106 -4.81 -10.37 6.59
CA THR A 106 -4.04 -9.32 7.28
C THR A 106 -3.80 -9.61 8.77
N GLY A 107 -4.42 -10.67 9.31
CA GLY A 107 -4.43 -10.97 10.74
C GLY A 107 -5.30 -10.02 11.56
N LEU A 108 -5.99 -9.06 10.93
CA LEU A 108 -6.97 -8.20 11.62
C LEU A 108 -8.23 -8.97 12.04
N ILE A 109 -8.54 -10.08 11.36
CA ILE A 109 -9.65 -10.98 11.68
C ILE A 109 -9.09 -12.17 12.46
N THR A 110 -9.33 -12.23 13.77
CA THR A 110 -8.68 -13.21 14.68
C THR A 110 -9.60 -14.33 15.15
N ARG A 111 -10.90 -14.32 14.81
CA ARG A 111 -11.85 -15.37 15.22
C ARG A 111 -12.75 -15.79 14.05
N PRO A 112 -13.14 -17.08 13.98
CA PRO A 112 -14.18 -17.51 13.07
C PRO A 112 -15.47 -16.71 13.35
N GLN A 113 -16.18 -16.37 12.28
CA GLN A 113 -17.39 -15.56 12.30
C GLN A 113 -18.41 -16.18 13.26
N ALA A 114 -18.70 -15.51 14.38
CA ALA A 114 -19.75 -15.97 15.29
C ALA A 114 -21.09 -15.98 14.53
N THR A 115 -21.87 -17.05 14.70
CA THR A 115 -23.14 -17.28 14.01
C THR A 115 -24.26 -16.32 14.44
N ALA A 116 -24.10 -15.61 15.57
CA ALA A 116 -25.01 -14.57 16.00
C ALA A 116 -24.22 -13.34 16.51
N PRO A 117 -24.43 -12.14 15.92
CA PRO A 117 -23.86 -10.92 16.47
C PRO A 117 -24.50 -10.65 17.85
N THR A 118 -23.67 -10.42 18.86
CA THR A 118 -24.12 -9.88 20.15
C THR A 118 -23.70 -8.41 20.21
N GLY A 119 -24.62 -7.51 20.54
CA GLY A 119 -24.34 -6.07 20.69
C GLY A 119 -24.41 -5.23 19.41
N HIS A 120 -24.03 -3.96 19.54
CA HIS A 120 -24.08 -3.00 18.43
C HIS A 120 -22.99 -3.24 17.39
N ARG A 121 -23.23 -2.76 16.16
CA ARG A 121 -22.29 -2.87 15.04
C ARG A 121 -21.53 -1.56 14.83
N ALA A 122 -20.21 -1.66 14.70
CA ALA A 122 -19.34 -0.66 14.10
C ALA A 122 -19.06 -1.01 12.64
N VAL A 123 -19.22 -0.06 11.72
CA VAL A 123 -18.84 -0.22 10.31
C VAL A 123 -17.70 0.74 10.00
N ILE A 124 -16.61 0.22 9.46
CA ILE A 124 -15.42 0.98 9.11
C ILE A 124 -15.12 0.71 7.64
N GLY A 125 -15.00 1.75 6.82
CA GLY A 125 -14.98 1.54 5.38
C GLY A 125 -14.80 2.80 4.56
N ASP A 126 -14.78 2.64 3.24
CA ASP A 126 -14.91 3.76 2.30
C ASP A 126 -16.37 4.27 2.26
N ARG A 127 -16.62 5.33 1.48
CA ARG A 127 -17.95 5.96 1.41
C ARG A 127 -19.02 4.99 0.87
N ALA A 128 -18.67 4.19 -0.14
CA ALA A 128 -19.57 3.22 -0.73
C ALA A 128 -19.93 2.08 0.25
N GLY A 129 -18.94 1.55 0.96
CA GLY A 129 -19.13 0.53 1.99
C GLY A 129 -19.96 1.03 3.18
N ILE A 130 -19.73 2.26 3.65
CA ILE A 130 -20.58 2.87 4.68
C ILE A 130 -22.02 3.05 4.17
N LYS A 131 -22.22 3.47 2.92
CA LYS A 131 -23.57 3.58 2.34
C LYS A 131 -24.28 2.22 2.27
N ALA A 132 -23.57 1.15 1.91
CA ALA A 132 -24.12 -0.19 1.77
C ALA A 132 -24.42 -0.86 3.13
N HIS A 133 -23.61 -0.62 4.16
CA HIS A 133 -23.65 -1.39 5.40
C HIS A 133 -23.91 -0.57 6.68
N GLY A 134 -23.86 0.77 6.61
CA GLY A 134 -23.88 1.66 7.77
C GLY A 134 -25.26 2.05 8.29
N SER A 135 -26.36 1.76 7.57
CA SER A 135 -27.71 2.22 7.94
C SER A 135 -28.21 1.72 9.30
N THR A 136 -27.70 0.57 9.76
CA THR A 136 -28.04 -0.04 11.05
C THR A 136 -26.87 -0.05 12.04
N ALA A 137 -25.76 0.63 11.69
CA ALA A 137 -24.57 0.68 12.53
C ALA A 137 -24.73 1.71 13.66
N ALA A 138 -24.31 1.36 14.86
CA ALA A 138 -24.24 2.33 15.97
C ALA A 138 -23.15 3.38 15.72
N VAL A 139 -22.09 2.99 15.01
CA VAL A 139 -21.01 3.87 14.58
C VAL A 139 -20.57 3.52 13.16
N SER A 140 -20.40 4.55 12.34
CA SER A 140 -19.84 4.45 10.99
C SER A 140 -18.58 5.32 10.91
N LEU A 141 -17.46 4.73 10.53
CA LEU A 141 -16.18 5.41 10.36
C LEU A 141 -15.76 5.36 8.89
N VAL A 142 -15.87 6.51 8.21
CA VAL A 142 -15.43 6.67 6.82
C VAL A 142 -13.92 6.88 6.81
N LEU A 143 -13.21 6.05 6.04
CA LEU A 143 -11.79 6.16 5.76
C LEU A 143 -11.61 6.72 4.35
N ASP A 144 -11.70 8.03 4.25
CA ASP A 144 -11.54 8.77 3.00
C ASP A 144 -10.06 9.14 2.79
N PRO A 145 -9.38 8.67 1.73
CA PRO A 145 -7.96 8.98 1.50
C PRO A 145 -7.73 10.47 1.17
N ALA A 146 -8.76 11.22 0.78
CA ALA A 146 -8.66 12.66 0.59
C ALA A 146 -8.64 13.42 1.92
N ALA A 147 -9.32 12.92 2.96
CA ALA A 147 -9.60 13.69 4.17
C ALA A 147 -8.43 13.90 5.15
N PRO A 148 -7.64 12.88 5.54
CA PRO A 148 -6.72 13.06 6.66
C PRO A 148 -5.47 13.86 6.27
N PRO A 149 -5.02 14.81 7.10
CA PRO A 149 -3.83 15.59 6.83
C PRO A 149 -2.56 14.76 7.06
N CYS A 150 -1.43 15.24 6.57
CA CYS A 150 -0.13 14.75 7.00
C CYS A 150 0.06 15.12 8.48
N TRP A 151 0.19 14.13 9.37
CA TRP A 151 0.41 14.40 10.79
C TRP A 151 1.87 14.69 11.10
N SER A 152 2.14 15.40 12.18
CA SER A 152 3.48 15.51 12.77
C SER A 152 3.50 15.33 14.28
N ALA A 153 4.53 14.62 14.75
CA ALA A 153 4.87 14.43 16.16
C ALA A 153 6.36 14.05 16.26
N ASP A 154 6.97 14.34 17.41
CA ASP A 154 8.33 13.87 17.76
C ASP A 154 9.39 14.29 16.72
N GLY A 155 9.21 15.46 16.12
CA GLY A 155 10.08 15.99 15.06
C GLY A 155 9.94 15.29 13.70
N ARG A 156 8.99 14.37 13.56
CA ARG A 156 8.72 13.57 12.36
C ARG A 156 7.39 13.94 11.71
N ALA A 157 7.34 13.82 10.40
CA ALA A 157 6.10 13.82 9.62
C ALA A 157 5.63 12.38 9.40
N HIS A 158 4.32 12.19 9.32
CA HIS A 158 3.64 10.93 9.04
C HIS A 158 2.82 11.07 7.75
N PRO A 159 3.48 11.13 6.59
CA PRO A 159 2.81 11.48 5.37
C PRO A 159 2.09 10.31 4.71
N ASP A 160 2.45 9.05 4.98
CA ASP A 160 1.82 7.89 4.36
C ASP A 160 0.38 7.69 4.86
N LEU A 161 -0.52 7.30 3.96
CA LEU A 161 -1.93 7.10 4.28
C LEU A 161 -2.16 6.14 5.46
N PRO A 162 -1.39 5.03 5.61
CA PRO A 162 -1.52 4.18 6.77
C PRO A 162 -1.29 4.90 8.11
N ALA A 163 -0.25 5.71 8.22
CA ALA A 163 -0.03 6.52 9.42
C ALA A 163 -1.16 7.52 9.66
N ARG A 164 -1.63 8.19 8.60
CA ARG A 164 -2.75 9.13 8.66
C ARG A 164 -4.02 8.51 9.19
N HIS A 165 -4.39 7.34 8.68
CA HIS A 165 -5.58 6.60 9.05
C HIS A 165 -5.45 5.94 10.43
N TYR A 166 -4.25 5.60 10.90
CA TYR A 166 -4.06 5.07 12.25
C TYR A 166 -4.09 6.16 13.33
N LEU A 167 -3.41 7.28 13.08
CA LEU A 167 -3.25 8.35 14.06
C LEU A 167 -4.53 9.19 14.23
N ALA A 168 -5.38 9.29 13.21
CA ALA A 168 -6.64 10.02 13.32
C ALA A 168 -7.59 9.38 14.38
N PRO A 169 -7.84 8.06 14.41
CA PRO A 169 -8.52 7.39 15.51
C PRO A 169 -7.79 7.50 16.85
N GLU A 170 -6.46 7.30 16.91
CA GLU A 170 -5.67 7.45 18.16
C GLU A 170 -5.98 8.80 18.82
N ARG A 171 -5.87 9.86 18.02
CA ARG A 171 -6.16 11.23 18.43
C ARG A 171 -7.62 11.40 18.87
N ARG A 172 -8.59 10.91 18.10
CA ARG A 172 -10.04 11.07 18.38
C ARG A 172 -10.50 10.26 19.59
N LEU A 173 -9.88 9.12 19.85
CA LEU A 173 -10.16 8.24 20.98
C LEU A 173 -9.44 8.70 22.26
N GLY A 174 -8.47 9.62 22.14
CA GLY A 174 -7.81 10.28 23.27
C GLY A 174 -6.94 9.32 24.09
N ILE A 175 -6.43 8.26 23.48
CA ILE A 175 -5.59 7.25 24.14
C ILE A 175 -4.47 6.81 23.20
N ARG A 176 -3.28 6.57 23.76
CA ARG A 176 -2.12 6.09 22.99
C ARG A 176 -2.31 4.62 22.57
N LEU A 177 -2.39 4.35 21.27
CA LEU A 177 -2.64 2.99 20.74
C LEU A 177 -1.34 2.19 20.54
N PRO A 178 -1.30 0.87 20.71
CA PRO A 178 -0.06 0.08 20.75
C PRO A 178 0.85 0.15 19.53
N ALA A 179 0.35 0.38 18.31
CA ALA A 179 1.21 0.28 17.13
C ALA A 179 2.25 1.41 17.04
N THR A 180 3.38 1.11 16.41
CA THR A 180 4.38 2.07 15.94
C THR A 180 4.51 1.96 14.42
N THR A 181 5.20 2.90 13.79
CA THR A 181 5.50 2.82 12.35
C THR A 181 6.32 1.57 12.04
N PRO A 182 6.00 0.82 10.97
CA PRO A 182 4.91 1.06 10.00
C PRO A 182 3.53 0.63 10.51
N PHE A 183 2.51 1.45 10.20
CA PHE A 183 1.13 1.20 10.64
C PHE A 183 0.35 0.25 9.72
N ALA A 184 0.75 0.15 8.45
CA ALA A 184 0.12 -0.75 7.48
C ALA A 184 0.17 -2.21 7.98
N PRO A 185 -0.95 -2.96 7.88
CA PRO A 185 -0.90 -4.39 8.10
C PRO A 185 -0.13 -5.09 6.96
N THR A 186 0.26 -6.34 7.19
CA THR A 186 0.93 -7.19 6.20
C THR A 186 0.03 -8.35 5.79
N LEU A 187 0.18 -8.85 4.56
CA LEU A 187 -0.57 -10.01 4.07
C LEU A 187 0.37 -11.22 3.99
N ALA A 188 0.10 -12.23 4.80
CA ALA A 188 0.87 -13.48 4.75
C ALA A 188 0.53 -14.27 3.47
N THR A 189 1.53 -14.89 2.83
CA THR A 189 1.32 -15.82 1.72
C THR A 189 0.64 -17.12 2.15
N GLY A 190 -0.15 -17.69 1.24
CA GLY A 190 -0.78 -19.00 1.36
C GLY A 190 -0.32 -19.97 0.26
N PRO A 191 -0.75 -21.24 0.33
CA PRO A 191 -0.64 -22.17 -0.81
C PRO A 191 -1.34 -21.60 -2.04
N ASN A 192 -0.70 -21.67 -3.21
CA ASN A 192 -1.22 -21.05 -4.41
C ASN A 192 -0.75 -21.80 -5.68
N ASN A 193 -1.71 -22.26 -6.48
CA ASN A 193 -1.43 -23.05 -7.69
C ASN A 193 -0.64 -22.27 -8.75
N LEU A 194 -0.91 -20.97 -8.93
CA LEU A 194 -0.16 -20.13 -9.88
C LEU A 194 1.32 -20.09 -9.51
N VAL A 195 1.64 -19.95 -8.23
CA VAL A 195 3.02 -19.94 -7.75
C VAL A 195 3.71 -21.29 -7.99
N GLU A 196 3.00 -22.40 -7.73
CA GLU A 196 3.53 -23.75 -7.96
C GLU A 196 3.80 -24.01 -9.44
N GLU A 197 2.86 -23.66 -10.31
CA GLU A 197 3.00 -23.75 -11.76
C GLU A 197 4.19 -22.93 -12.27
N LEU A 198 4.28 -21.65 -11.89
CA LEU A 198 5.40 -20.78 -12.28
C LEU A 198 6.75 -21.29 -11.76
N ARG A 199 6.79 -21.89 -10.56
CA ARG A 199 8.00 -22.51 -10.03
C ARG A 199 8.40 -23.73 -10.84
N SER A 200 7.46 -24.63 -11.17
CA SER A 200 7.72 -25.83 -11.97
C SER A 200 8.19 -25.52 -13.38
N ALA A 201 7.66 -24.44 -13.97
CA ALA A 201 8.07 -23.92 -15.27
C ALA A 201 9.34 -23.06 -15.20
N ASN A 202 10.00 -23.00 -14.03
CA ASN A 202 11.23 -22.24 -13.77
C ASN A 202 11.10 -20.74 -14.06
N TRP A 203 9.90 -20.15 -13.97
CA TRP A 203 9.69 -18.69 -14.05
C TRP A 203 10.11 -17.95 -12.79
N LEU A 204 10.14 -18.65 -11.65
CA LEU A 204 10.57 -18.12 -10.35
C LEU A 204 12.02 -18.50 -9.99
N GLY A 205 12.78 -19.07 -10.93
CA GLY A 205 14.21 -19.34 -10.77
C GLY A 205 15.09 -18.20 -11.28
N GLY A 206 16.32 -18.06 -10.74
CA GLY A 206 17.27 -17.01 -11.13
C GLY A 206 16.72 -15.59 -10.93
N LEU A 207 17.27 -14.59 -11.62
CA LEU A 207 16.80 -13.21 -11.55
C LEU A 207 15.39 -13.10 -12.14
N ASN A 208 14.41 -12.79 -11.28
CA ASN A 208 13.03 -12.58 -11.68
C ASN A 208 12.49 -11.25 -11.13
N ILE A 209 11.71 -10.56 -11.95
CA ILE A 209 11.23 -9.20 -11.72
C ILE A 209 9.75 -9.17 -12.04
N ALA A 210 8.92 -8.62 -11.14
CA ALA A 210 7.52 -8.32 -11.46
C ALA A 210 7.37 -6.84 -11.83
N ALA A 211 6.68 -6.57 -12.93
CA ALA A 211 6.38 -5.23 -13.39
C ALA A 211 4.87 -5.04 -13.55
N ILE A 212 4.31 -4.08 -12.83
CA ILE A 212 2.86 -3.86 -12.75
C ILE A 212 2.47 -2.74 -13.72
N THR A 213 1.85 -3.14 -14.83
CA THR A 213 1.29 -2.23 -15.84
C THR A 213 -0.18 -1.94 -15.58
N ALA A 214 -0.89 -2.84 -14.89
CA ALA A 214 -2.31 -2.69 -14.57
C ALA A 214 -2.60 -1.39 -13.79
N THR A 215 -3.36 -0.48 -14.39
CA THR A 215 -3.77 0.78 -13.76
C THR A 215 -5.24 1.06 -14.06
N SER A 216 -5.92 1.75 -13.14
CA SER A 216 -7.31 2.16 -13.33
C SER A 216 -7.45 3.28 -14.37
N TRP A 217 -6.36 4.00 -14.69
CA TRP A 217 -6.31 5.11 -15.67
C TRP A 217 -5.10 4.94 -16.62
N PRO A 218 -5.15 3.99 -17.56
CA PRO A 218 -4.03 3.66 -18.44
C PRO A 218 -3.53 4.84 -19.28
N GLU A 219 -4.43 5.66 -19.78
CA GLU A 219 -4.13 6.87 -20.56
C GLU A 219 -3.22 7.89 -19.85
N ARG A 220 -3.05 7.80 -18.52
CA ARG A 220 -2.23 8.74 -17.74
C ARG A 220 -1.13 8.09 -16.90
N LYS A 221 -1.34 6.85 -16.48
CA LYS A 221 -0.46 6.15 -15.51
C LYS A 221 0.28 4.98 -16.12
N ASP A 222 0.06 4.62 -17.39
CA ASP A 222 0.73 3.47 -17.97
C ASP A 222 2.20 3.79 -18.33
N TYR A 223 3.13 3.09 -17.68
CA TYR A 223 4.55 3.11 -18.03
C TYR A 223 4.86 2.27 -19.27
N THR A 224 3.90 1.50 -19.78
CA THR A 224 3.98 0.58 -20.93
C THR A 224 4.83 -0.67 -20.69
N ALA A 225 4.44 -1.77 -21.33
CA ALA A 225 5.18 -3.02 -21.30
C ALA A 225 6.60 -2.87 -21.87
N GLN A 226 6.76 -2.14 -22.99
CA GLN A 226 8.03 -1.98 -23.68
C GLN A 226 9.10 -1.34 -22.79
N ARG A 227 8.71 -0.36 -21.96
CA ARG A 227 9.66 0.32 -21.07
C ARG A 227 10.04 -0.52 -19.86
N TYR A 228 9.13 -1.36 -19.37
CA TYR A 228 9.48 -2.38 -18.37
C TYR A 228 10.40 -3.46 -18.93
N ILE A 229 10.22 -3.85 -20.19
CA ILE A 229 11.15 -4.77 -20.88
C ILE A 229 12.55 -4.13 -20.97
N ALA A 230 12.65 -2.89 -21.46
CA ALA A 230 13.93 -2.17 -21.55
C ALA A 230 14.61 -1.99 -20.17
N PHE A 231 13.82 -1.70 -19.13
CA PHE A 231 14.29 -1.67 -17.75
C PHE A 231 14.88 -3.02 -17.31
N ALA A 232 14.19 -4.12 -17.56
CA ALA A 232 14.67 -5.46 -17.22
C ALA A 232 15.90 -5.86 -18.03
N GLU A 233 15.99 -5.45 -19.30
CA GLU A 233 17.18 -5.66 -20.15
C GLU A 233 18.42 -5.00 -19.53
N HIS A 234 18.31 -3.75 -19.08
CA HIS A 234 19.44 -3.07 -18.43
C HIS A 234 19.89 -3.74 -17.12
N ILE A 235 18.96 -4.25 -16.31
CA ILE A 235 19.30 -5.01 -15.10
C ILE A 235 19.99 -6.33 -15.48
N ALA A 236 19.45 -7.05 -16.46
CA ALA A 236 19.98 -8.33 -16.93
C ALA A 236 21.41 -8.18 -17.48
N GLU A 237 21.65 -7.14 -18.29
CA GLU A 237 22.96 -6.78 -18.84
C GLU A 237 23.97 -6.49 -17.73
N ALA A 238 23.60 -5.69 -16.72
CA ALA A 238 24.48 -5.35 -15.61
C ALA A 238 24.86 -6.57 -14.74
N HIS A 239 23.95 -7.53 -14.56
CA HIS A 239 24.21 -8.78 -13.85
C HIS A 239 24.81 -9.89 -14.73
N GLN A 240 25.02 -9.64 -16.02
CA GLN A 240 25.49 -10.64 -17.01
C GLN A 240 24.69 -11.94 -16.98
N THR A 241 23.36 -11.83 -16.83
CA THR A 241 22.46 -12.97 -16.65
C THR A 241 21.19 -12.82 -17.50
N GLN A 242 20.35 -13.84 -17.52
CA GLN A 242 19.01 -13.75 -18.10
C GLN A 242 18.00 -13.36 -17.02
N ALA A 243 17.21 -12.32 -17.27
CA ALA A 243 16.11 -11.92 -16.39
C ALA A 243 14.78 -12.53 -16.87
N ARG A 244 13.93 -12.86 -15.91
CA ARG A 244 12.54 -13.27 -16.14
C ARG A 244 11.61 -12.15 -15.69
N LEU A 245 10.91 -11.54 -16.64
CA LEU A 245 10.00 -10.42 -16.40
C LEU A 245 8.56 -10.92 -16.38
N LEU A 246 7.92 -10.82 -15.21
CA LEU A 246 6.50 -11.06 -15.02
C LEU A 246 5.74 -9.74 -15.21
N LEU A 247 5.12 -9.54 -16.37
CA LEU A 247 4.30 -8.37 -16.68
C LEU A 247 2.88 -8.57 -16.15
N ILE A 248 2.50 -7.82 -15.12
CA ILE A 248 1.19 -7.90 -14.46
C ILE A 248 0.25 -6.85 -15.05
N GLY A 249 -0.66 -7.30 -15.93
CA GLY A 249 -1.60 -6.45 -16.65
C GLY A 249 -3.03 -6.49 -16.14
N GLY A 250 -3.85 -5.54 -16.62
CA GLY A 250 -5.26 -5.42 -16.25
C GLY A 250 -6.10 -6.57 -16.79
N ASN A 251 -7.36 -6.66 -16.35
CA ASN A 251 -8.31 -7.67 -16.85
C ASN A 251 -8.83 -7.28 -18.24
N PRO A 252 -8.55 -8.06 -19.31
CA PRO A 252 -9.04 -7.77 -20.66
C PRO A 252 -10.54 -8.10 -20.86
N GLY A 253 -11.24 -8.59 -19.84
CA GLY A 253 -12.68 -8.92 -19.88
C GLY A 253 -12.97 -10.41 -20.02
N ASP A 254 -12.00 -11.19 -20.52
CA ASP A 254 -12.15 -12.63 -20.80
C ASP A 254 -11.58 -13.55 -19.71
N GLY A 255 -11.34 -12.99 -18.51
CA GLY A 255 -10.76 -13.70 -17.38
C GLY A 255 -9.22 -13.70 -17.36
N PRO A 256 -8.62 -14.41 -16.38
CA PRO A 256 -7.18 -14.44 -16.19
C PRO A 256 -6.46 -15.10 -17.39
N ARG A 257 -5.38 -14.48 -17.87
CA ARG A 257 -4.56 -15.00 -19.00
C ARG A 257 -3.09 -15.02 -18.66
N VAL A 258 -2.44 -16.13 -19.01
CA VAL A 258 -0.99 -16.31 -18.92
C VAL A 258 -0.44 -16.49 -20.33
N THR A 259 0.50 -15.64 -20.74
CA THR A 259 1.05 -15.70 -22.10
C THR A 259 2.54 -15.40 -22.09
N ALA A 260 3.34 -16.34 -22.59
CA ALA A 260 4.77 -16.11 -22.81
C ALA A 260 4.97 -15.33 -24.11
N GLU A 261 5.76 -14.27 -24.09
CA GLU A 261 6.19 -13.59 -25.32
C GLU A 261 7.46 -14.24 -25.86
N ALA A 262 7.73 -14.03 -27.16
CA ALA A 262 8.98 -14.48 -27.76
C ALA A 262 10.17 -13.87 -26.99
N PRO A 263 11.21 -14.65 -26.63
CA PRO A 263 12.37 -14.14 -25.91
C PRO A 263 13.00 -12.94 -26.62
N ARG A 264 13.39 -11.92 -25.85
CA ARG A 264 14.07 -10.72 -26.36
C ARG A 264 15.39 -10.56 -25.62
N ARG A 265 16.50 -10.39 -26.35
CA ARG A 265 17.85 -10.21 -25.76
C ARG A 265 18.06 -11.09 -24.51
N HIS A 266 18.38 -10.48 -23.37
CA HIS A 266 18.63 -11.10 -22.06
C HIS A 266 17.36 -11.26 -21.20
N VAL A 267 16.15 -11.14 -21.77
CA VAL A 267 14.88 -11.14 -21.02
C VAL A 267 13.88 -12.14 -21.59
N GLN A 268 13.32 -12.96 -20.71
CA GLN A 268 12.12 -13.77 -20.96
C GLN A 268 10.92 -13.05 -20.36
N VAL A 269 9.83 -12.91 -21.13
CA VAL A 269 8.65 -12.15 -20.70
C VAL A 269 7.46 -13.08 -20.56
N LEU A 270 6.82 -13.04 -19.40
CA LEU A 270 5.55 -13.71 -19.13
C LEU A 270 4.50 -12.66 -18.75
N ARG A 271 3.43 -12.57 -19.52
CA ARG A 271 2.27 -11.73 -19.20
C ARG A 271 1.30 -12.49 -18.31
N LEU A 272 0.87 -11.81 -17.26
CA LEU A 272 -0.12 -12.27 -16.28
C LEU A 272 -1.24 -11.23 -16.25
N ASP A 273 -2.17 -11.33 -17.20
CA ASP A 273 -3.25 -10.36 -17.41
C ASP A 273 -4.50 -10.78 -16.62
N GLY A 274 -5.09 -9.86 -15.85
CA GLY A 274 -6.34 -10.10 -15.13
C GLY A 274 -6.24 -11.12 -13.99
N MET A 275 -5.04 -11.38 -13.46
CA MET A 275 -4.86 -12.29 -12.34
C MET A 275 -5.61 -11.80 -11.09
N PRO A 276 -6.27 -12.71 -10.34
CA PRO A 276 -6.85 -12.39 -9.05
C PRO A 276 -5.81 -11.79 -8.08
N ALA A 277 -6.21 -10.76 -7.33
CA ALA A 277 -5.28 -10.04 -6.46
C ALA A 277 -4.72 -10.92 -5.32
N ASP A 278 -5.51 -11.84 -4.79
CA ASP A 278 -5.05 -12.86 -3.83
C ASP A 278 -3.97 -13.78 -4.41
N HIS A 279 -4.08 -14.17 -5.68
CA HIS A 279 -3.03 -14.92 -6.36
C HIS A 279 -1.74 -14.10 -6.51
N LEU A 280 -1.87 -12.82 -6.87
CA LEU A 280 -0.73 -11.93 -6.98
C LEU A 280 -0.06 -11.67 -5.62
N ALA A 281 -0.84 -11.59 -4.53
CA ALA A 281 -0.30 -11.47 -3.17
C ALA A 281 0.56 -12.68 -2.76
N ASP A 282 0.28 -13.86 -3.29
CA ASP A 282 1.12 -15.05 -3.09
C ASP A 282 2.33 -15.07 -4.01
N LEU A 283 2.22 -14.52 -5.22
CA LEU A 283 3.30 -14.45 -6.20
C LEU A 283 4.39 -13.43 -5.84
N PHE A 284 4.00 -12.22 -5.42
CA PHE A 284 4.93 -11.10 -5.24
C PHE A 284 6.12 -11.43 -4.33
N PRO A 285 5.95 -12.10 -3.18
CA PRO A 285 7.08 -12.39 -2.29
C PRO A 285 8.13 -13.35 -2.87
N HIS A 286 7.85 -13.99 -4.01
CA HIS A 286 8.81 -14.83 -4.74
C HIS A 286 9.64 -14.06 -5.79
N CYS A 287 9.37 -12.77 -5.95
CA CYS A 287 10.11 -11.91 -6.87
C CYS A 287 11.43 -11.41 -6.23
N HIS A 288 12.43 -11.01 -7.02
CA HIS A 288 13.63 -10.33 -6.48
C HIS A 288 13.44 -8.81 -6.42
N LEU A 289 12.68 -8.26 -7.35
CA LEU A 289 12.35 -6.85 -7.44
C LEU A 289 10.95 -6.69 -8.02
N ILE A 290 10.21 -5.71 -7.50
CA ILE A 290 8.90 -5.36 -8.02
C ILE A 290 8.90 -3.87 -8.37
N VAL A 291 8.39 -3.54 -9.54
CA VAL A 291 8.23 -2.15 -9.98
C VAL A 291 6.84 -1.95 -10.54
N GLY A 292 6.21 -0.81 -10.25
CA GLY A 292 4.85 -0.58 -10.71
C GLY A 292 4.41 0.85 -10.60
N ASN A 293 3.35 1.16 -11.35
CA ASN A 293 2.67 2.45 -11.25
C ASN A 293 2.03 2.60 -9.86
N ASP A 294 1.76 3.84 -9.44
CA ASP A 294 0.94 4.14 -8.25
C ASP A 294 -0.49 3.55 -8.39
N THR A 295 -0.65 2.31 -7.93
CA THR A 295 -1.85 1.47 -8.09
C THR A 295 -2.00 0.52 -6.91
N GLY A 296 -3.21 -0.03 -6.73
CA GLY A 296 -3.49 -0.98 -5.66
C GLY A 296 -2.64 -2.26 -5.71
N LEU A 297 -2.25 -2.73 -6.90
CA LEU A 297 -1.38 -3.91 -7.01
C LEU A 297 0.05 -3.62 -6.55
N THR A 298 0.59 -2.42 -6.76
CA THR A 298 1.90 -2.04 -6.21
C THR A 298 1.85 -1.95 -4.69
N HIS A 299 0.76 -1.44 -4.11
CA HIS A 299 0.58 -1.47 -2.65
C HIS A 299 0.43 -2.89 -2.12
N LEU A 300 -0.29 -3.75 -2.84
CA LEU A 300 -0.43 -5.16 -2.50
C LEU A 300 0.91 -5.89 -2.49
N ALA A 301 1.73 -5.69 -3.52
CA ALA A 301 3.09 -6.21 -3.60
C ALA A 301 3.92 -5.77 -2.38
N ALA A 302 3.86 -4.49 -2.02
CA ALA A 302 4.56 -3.96 -0.86
C ALA A 302 4.04 -4.55 0.47
N MET A 303 2.77 -4.93 0.58
CA MET A 303 2.21 -5.48 1.83
C MET A 303 2.31 -7.01 1.92
N ALA A 304 2.51 -7.71 0.80
CA ALA A 304 2.65 -9.15 0.76
C ALA A 304 3.95 -9.63 1.44
N ARG A 305 3.86 -10.76 2.15
CA ARG A 305 4.96 -11.34 2.92
C ARG A 305 5.10 -12.83 2.71
N SER A 306 6.34 -13.25 2.52
CA SER A 306 6.77 -14.63 2.65
C SER A 306 6.52 -15.16 4.07
N ARG A 307 6.58 -16.48 4.25
CA ARG A 307 6.35 -17.13 5.55
C ARG A 307 7.36 -16.72 6.62
N ASP A 308 8.57 -16.36 6.21
CA ASP A 308 9.64 -15.82 7.07
C ASP A 308 9.47 -14.32 7.38
N GLY A 309 8.41 -13.68 6.87
CA GLY A 309 8.15 -12.26 7.03
C GLY A 309 8.94 -11.36 6.09
N SER A 310 9.69 -11.91 5.12
CA SER A 310 10.42 -11.14 4.11
C SER A 310 9.50 -10.65 2.97
N SER A 311 9.98 -9.66 2.23
CA SER A 311 9.35 -9.09 1.03
C SER A 311 10.43 -8.51 0.14
N PRO A 312 10.34 -8.62 -1.19
CA PRO A 312 11.29 -7.95 -2.08
C PRO A 312 11.13 -6.43 -2.03
N PRO A 313 12.17 -5.67 -2.41
CA PRO A 313 12.02 -4.25 -2.68
C PRO A 313 10.91 -3.99 -3.71
N VAL A 314 10.05 -3.01 -3.41
CA VAL A 314 8.96 -2.56 -4.28
C VAL A 314 9.15 -1.09 -4.62
N ILE A 315 9.24 -0.78 -5.91
CA ILE A 315 9.36 0.59 -6.42
C ILE A 315 8.01 1.04 -6.98
N GLY A 316 7.41 2.06 -6.36
CA GLY A 316 6.27 2.77 -6.93
C GLY A 316 6.69 3.95 -7.80
N LEU A 317 6.06 4.12 -8.96
CA LEU A 317 6.26 5.25 -9.87
C LEU A 317 5.18 6.31 -9.65
N TYR A 318 5.57 7.51 -9.25
CA TYR A 318 4.67 8.60 -8.85
C TYR A 318 4.89 9.83 -9.74
N ALA A 319 4.05 9.99 -10.77
CA ALA A 319 4.13 11.14 -11.69
C ALA A 319 3.31 12.35 -11.22
N ARG A 320 2.12 12.10 -10.66
CA ARG A 320 1.09 13.13 -10.41
C ARG A 320 0.40 13.04 -9.05
N HIS A 321 0.96 12.24 -8.15
CA HIS A 321 0.47 12.07 -6.80
C HIS A 321 1.63 12.21 -5.84
N SER A 322 1.39 12.71 -4.63
CA SER A 322 2.40 12.76 -3.57
C SER A 322 2.96 11.36 -3.32
N HIS A 323 4.26 11.18 -3.61
CA HIS A 323 4.92 9.87 -3.50
C HIS A 323 4.97 9.36 -2.06
N SER A 324 4.89 10.25 -1.07
CA SER A 324 4.87 9.84 0.34
C SER A 324 3.46 9.48 0.80
N LYS A 325 2.43 10.19 0.32
CA LYS A 325 1.04 9.98 0.75
C LYS A 325 0.52 8.62 0.32
N TRP A 326 0.75 8.26 -0.94
CA TRP A 326 0.22 7.05 -1.55
C TRP A 326 1.15 5.84 -1.40
N ARG A 327 1.95 5.81 -0.32
CA ARG A 327 2.77 4.65 0.06
C ARG A 327 2.18 3.90 1.24
N THR A 328 2.68 2.69 1.45
CA THR A 328 2.29 1.83 2.57
C THR A 328 3.03 2.17 3.88
N GLY A 329 4.03 3.06 3.83
CA GLY A 329 4.92 3.36 4.96
C GLY A 329 5.88 2.22 5.32
N LEU A 330 5.88 1.11 4.58
CA LEU A 330 6.78 -0.02 4.79
C LEU A 330 8.19 0.31 4.25
N PRO A 331 9.27 -0.12 4.93
CA PRO A 331 10.63 0.31 4.62
C PRO A 331 11.15 -0.14 3.24
N HIS A 332 10.61 -1.23 2.70
CA HIS A 332 10.92 -1.76 1.36
C HIS A 332 9.96 -1.27 0.27
N HIS A 333 9.03 -0.36 0.59
CA HIS A 333 8.19 0.33 -0.40
C HIS A 333 8.81 1.69 -0.74
N HIS A 334 9.61 1.68 -1.78
CA HIS A 334 10.33 2.84 -2.30
C HIS A 334 9.48 3.60 -3.32
N ALA A 335 9.88 4.84 -3.61
CA ALA A 335 9.25 5.64 -4.64
C ALA A 335 10.28 6.21 -5.60
N VAL A 336 9.93 6.28 -6.87
CA VAL A 336 10.55 7.18 -7.85
C VAL A 336 9.49 8.22 -8.22
N ALA A 337 9.82 9.49 -7.99
CA ALA A 337 8.90 10.60 -8.08
C ALA A 337 9.37 11.61 -9.13
N THR A 338 8.44 12.24 -9.85
CA THR A 338 8.73 13.43 -10.63
C THR A 338 8.83 14.67 -9.73
N ASP A 339 9.38 15.78 -10.24
CA ASP A 339 9.37 17.06 -9.50
C ASP A 339 7.95 17.52 -9.11
N LEU A 340 6.93 17.21 -9.92
CA LEU A 340 5.55 17.52 -9.54
C LEU A 340 5.08 16.67 -8.36
N SER A 341 5.37 15.38 -8.36
CA SER A 341 5.06 14.49 -7.24
C SER A 341 5.75 14.95 -5.95
N ASP A 342 6.98 15.45 -6.05
CA ASP A 342 7.71 16.07 -4.94
C ASP A 342 7.05 17.34 -4.43
N ARG A 343 6.59 18.23 -5.32
CA ARG A 343 5.83 19.42 -4.90
C ARG A 343 4.52 19.03 -4.20
N MET A 344 3.84 17.99 -4.69
CA MET A 344 2.65 17.47 -4.02
C MET A 344 2.98 16.87 -2.64
N HIS A 345 4.13 16.23 -2.50
CA HIS A 345 4.63 15.77 -1.21
C HIS A 345 4.87 16.93 -0.25
N GLN A 346 5.67 17.93 -0.65
CA GLN A 346 6.05 19.08 0.18
C GLN A 346 4.85 19.87 0.70
N SER A 347 3.82 20.05 -0.12
CA SER A 347 2.62 20.83 0.23
C SER A 347 1.45 19.98 0.75
N ASP A 348 1.67 18.70 1.04
CA ASP A 348 0.63 17.73 1.42
C ASP A 348 -0.58 17.69 0.45
N LEU A 349 -0.36 17.88 -0.84
CA LEU A 349 -1.44 18.02 -1.81
C LEU A 349 -2.03 16.68 -2.27
N CYS A 350 -3.32 16.72 -2.58
CA CYS A 350 -4.10 15.61 -3.11
C CYS A 350 -4.95 16.10 -4.28
N PRO A 351 -4.73 15.60 -5.51
CA PRO A 351 -5.38 16.18 -6.69
C PRO A 351 -6.90 16.24 -6.63
N VAL A 352 -7.55 15.24 -6.01
CA VAL A 352 -9.01 15.22 -5.85
C VAL A 352 -9.47 16.22 -4.79
N ARG A 353 -8.83 16.23 -3.61
CA ARG A 353 -9.18 17.14 -2.51
C ARG A 353 -9.00 18.61 -2.89
N ASP A 354 -7.85 18.89 -3.51
CA ASP A 354 -7.39 20.26 -3.78
C ASP A 354 -7.76 20.74 -5.20
N ALA A 355 -8.61 19.98 -5.90
CA ALA A 355 -9.09 20.28 -7.26
C ALA A 355 -7.97 20.65 -8.24
N ILE A 356 -6.83 19.95 -8.15
CA ILE A 356 -5.66 20.22 -9.00
C ILE A 356 -5.99 19.71 -10.40
N ALA A 357 -6.01 20.64 -11.37
CA ALA A 357 -6.27 20.32 -12.76
C ALA A 357 -5.29 19.24 -13.26
N PRO A 358 -5.74 18.31 -14.11
CA PRO A 358 -4.82 17.40 -14.78
C PRO A 358 -3.89 18.24 -15.66
N ASP A 359 -2.64 18.35 -15.26
CA ASP A 359 -1.61 18.95 -16.10
C ASP A 359 -1.39 18.04 -17.32
N THR A 360 -1.36 18.63 -18.53
CA THR A 360 -1.34 17.89 -19.80
C THR A 360 0.00 17.22 -20.08
N ASP A 361 1.07 17.63 -19.39
CA ASP A 361 2.45 17.19 -19.67
C ASP A 361 2.97 16.15 -18.66
N VAL A 362 2.11 15.65 -17.75
CA VAL A 362 2.53 14.73 -16.69
C VAL A 362 2.35 13.29 -17.13
N HIS A 363 3.37 12.78 -17.81
CA HIS A 363 3.40 11.42 -18.33
C HIS A 363 4.48 10.57 -17.65
N MET A 364 4.23 9.27 -17.64
CA MET A 364 5.18 8.27 -17.16
C MET A 364 6.50 8.29 -17.95
N ASP A 365 6.54 8.98 -19.09
CA ASP A 365 7.73 9.29 -19.91
C ASP A 365 8.86 9.99 -19.15
N ALA A 366 8.55 10.67 -18.05
CA ALA A 366 9.55 11.25 -17.17
C ALA A 366 10.50 10.22 -16.53
N PHE A 367 10.13 8.93 -16.45
CA PHE A 367 10.98 7.89 -15.87
C PHE A 367 11.78 7.15 -16.95
N PRO A 368 13.03 7.51 -17.29
CA PRO A 368 13.78 6.75 -18.29
C PRO A 368 14.07 5.31 -17.80
N PRO A 369 13.92 4.27 -18.65
CA PRO A 369 14.18 2.88 -18.26
C PRO A 369 15.58 2.66 -17.66
N THR A 370 16.59 3.33 -18.20
CA THR A 370 17.98 3.30 -17.70
C THR A 370 18.10 3.85 -16.28
N GLY A 371 17.53 5.03 -16.01
CA GLY A 371 17.56 5.64 -14.69
C GLY A 371 16.78 4.81 -13.65
N LEU A 372 15.66 4.22 -14.05
CA LEU A 372 14.91 3.31 -13.21
C LEU A 372 15.69 2.02 -12.93
N ALA A 373 16.39 1.48 -13.94
CA ALA A 373 17.22 0.27 -13.79
C ALA A 373 18.37 0.48 -12.80
N GLN A 374 18.99 1.66 -12.79
CA GLN A 374 20.01 2.01 -11.80
C GLN A 374 19.48 1.91 -10.37
N VAL A 375 18.29 2.47 -10.11
CA VAL A 375 17.62 2.34 -8.81
C VAL A 375 17.34 0.87 -8.47
N GLY A 376 16.87 0.09 -9.45
CA GLY A 376 16.62 -1.34 -9.27
C GLY A 376 17.90 -2.12 -8.90
N LEU A 377 19.02 -1.82 -9.54
CA LEU A 377 20.32 -2.42 -9.26
C LEU A 377 20.83 -2.09 -7.86
N GLU A 378 20.65 -0.85 -7.40
CA GLU A 378 21.02 -0.45 -6.04
C GLU A 378 20.27 -1.30 -5.01
N LEU A 379 18.96 -1.46 -5.16
CA LEU A 379 18.14 -2.25 -4.25
C LEU A 379 18.45 -3.75 -4.31
N LEU A 380 18.70 -4.31 -5.51
CA LEU A 380 19.09 -5.72 -5.66
C LEU A 380 20.43 -6.02 -4.99
N ASN A 381 21.37 -5.07 -5.03
CA ASN A 381 22.69 -5.23 -4.40
C ASN A 381 22.66 -5.05 -2.88
N GLU A 382 21.69 -4.31 -2.33
CA GLU A 382 21.49 -4.18 -0.88
C GLU A 382 20.94 -5.46 -0.26
N VAL A 383 20.08 -6.20 -0.98
CA VAL A 383 19.53 -7.49 -0.52
C VAL A 383 20.59 -8.60 -0.48
N GLY A 384 21.67 -8.47 -1.26
CA GLY A 384 22.78 -9.42 -1.28
C GLY A 384 23.87 -9.19 -0.23
N ARG A 385 23.75 -8.15 0.60
CA ARG A 385 24.65 -7.83 1.72
C ARG A 385 23.99 -8.21 3.04
#